data_AF-A0A2U1LWQ5-F1
#
_entry.id   AF-A0A2U1LWQ5-F1
#
_cell.length_a   1.000
_cell.length_b   1.000
_cell.length_c   1.000
_cell.angle_alpha   90.00
_cell.angle_beta   90.00
_cell.angle_gamma   90.00
#
_symmetry.space_group_name_H-M   'P 1'
#
loop_
_entity.id
_entity.type
_entity.pdbx_description
1 polymer ?
#
loop_
_entity_poly.entity_id
_entity_poly.type
_entity_poly.pdbx_seq_one_letter_code
_entity_poly.pdbx_strand_id
1 'polypeptide(L)'
;MPFCEELTAVAGSPFVRDMMIVKFQREVDVLLLDEGELRKKAKEIRNRVAERDMLLGELEHLAVFDSASQSICELSKLQTQDLTEVASILVNVMKKQTRASELLGVIENLKKLPY
;
A
#
# COMPACT_ATOMS: atom_id res chain seq x y z
N MET A 1 -22.82 20.83 15.10
CA MET A 1 -21.40 20.42 14.93
C MET A 1 -20.88 21.19 13.73
N PRO A 2 -19.82 21.99 13.88
CA PRO A 2 -19.34 22.91 12.82
C PRO A 2 -19.02 22.18 11.50
N PHE A 3 -18.57 20.92 11.57
CA PHE A 3 -18.27 20.08 10.41
C PHE A 3 -19.49 19.71 9.54
N CYS A 4 -20.67 19.53 10.14
CA CYS A 4 -21.89 19.21 9.38
C CYS A 4 -22.40 20.44 8.61
N GLU A 5 -22.19 21.65 9.13
CA GLU A 5 -22.62 22.90 8.50
C GLU A 5 -21.79 23.18 7.23
N GLU A 6 -20.46 22.97 7.28
CA GLU A 6 -19.57 23.09 6.13
C GLU A 6 -19.89 22.07 5.02
N LEU A 7 -20.12 20.80 5.39
CA LEU A 7 -20.51 19.77 4.42
C LEU A 7 -21.89 20.01 3.81
N THR A 8 -22.84 20.52 4.59
CA THR A 8 -24.19 20.87 4.10
C THR A 8 -24.12 22.04 3.12
N ALA A 9 -23.29 23.05 3.41
CA ALA A 9 -23.08 24.19 2.53
C ALA A 9 -22.42 23.81 1.20
N VAL A 10 -21.44 22.88 1.22
CA VAL A 10 -20.77 22.37 0.01
C VAL A 10 -21.65 21.40 -0.77
N ALA A 11 -22.42 20.55 -0.09
CA ALA A 11 -23.35 19.65 -0.76
C ALA A 11 -24.48 20.45 -1.42
N GLY A 12 -25.05 21.47 -0.78
CA GLY A 12 -26.00 22.41 -1.39
C GLY A 12 -27.33 21.84 -1.93
N SER A 13 -27.43 20.51 -2.11
CA SER A 13 -28.63 19.76 -2.52
C SER A 13 -28.43 18.24 -2.29
N PRO A 14 -29.52 17.48 -2.12
CA PRO A 14 -29.48 16.02 -2.08
C PRO A 14 -28.78 15.37 -3.28
N PHE A 15 -28.97 15.94 -4.48
CA PHE A 15 -28.37 15.45 -5.72
C PHE A 15 -26.83 15.50 -5.68
N VAL A 16 -26.27 16.62 -5.27
CA VAL A 16 -24.81 16.80 -5.19
C VAL A 16 -24.23 15.91 -4.09
N ARG A 17 -24.91 15.78 -2.94
CA ARG A 17 -24.51 14.83 -1.88
C ARG A 17 -24.41 13.40 -2.41
N ASP A 18 -25.45 12.92 -3.09
CA ASP A 18 -25.51 11.56 -3.60
C ASP A 18 -24.41 11.34 -4.67
N MET A 19 -24.16 12.35 -5.51
CA MET A 19 -23.05 12.33 -6.47
C MET A 19 -21.67 12.29 -5.80
N MET A 20 -21.47 13.04 -4.71
CA MET A 20 -20.22 13.02 -3.93
C MET A 20 -20.00 11.64 -3.28
N ILE A 21 -21.05 11.04 -2.72
CA ILE A 21 -20.98 9.68 -2.15
C ILE A 21 -20.52 8.68 -3.21
N VAL A 22 -21.16 8.68 -4.38
CA VAL A 22 -20.78 7.78 -5.49
C VAL A 22 -19.34 8.02 -5.95
N LYS A 23 -18.93 9.29 -6.05
CA LYS A 23 -17.56 9.65 -6.46
C LYS A 23 -16.52 9.15 -5.46
N PHE A 24 -16.72 9.40 -4.17
CA PHE A 24 -15.80 8.95 -3.13
C PHE A 24 -15.79 7.43 -3.00
N GLN A 25 -16.93 6.76 -3.17
CA GLN A 25 -16.96 5.30 -3.15
C GLN A 25 -16.11 4.72 -4.28
N ARG A 26 -16.21 5.27 -5.50
CA ARG A 26 -15.36 4.84 -6.63
C ARG A 26 -13.87 5.08 -6.35
N GLU A 27 -13.52 6.20 -5.72
CA GLU A 27 -12.13 6.49 -5.34
C GLU A 27 -11.62 5.47 -4.31
N VAL A 28 -12.44 5.11 -3.31
CA VAL A 28 -12.11 4.04 -2.34
C VAL A 28 -11.89 2.71 -3.05
N ASP A 29 -12.77 2.33 -3.98
CA ASP A 29 -12.67 1.04 -4.69
C ASP A 29 -11.36 0.95 -5.50
N VAL A 30 -10.95 2.03 -6.16
CA VAL A 30 -9.68 2.12 -6.89
C VAL A 30 -8.49 2.03 -5.92
N LEU A 31 -8.54 2.75 -4.79
CA LEU A 31 -7.47 2.71 -3.79
C LEU A 31 -7.26 1.30 -3.23
N LEU A 32 -8.34 0.55 -2.98
CA LEU A 32 -8.28 -0.82 -2.48
C LEU A 32 -7.77 -1.81 -3.54
N LEU A 33 -8.15 -1.61 -4.81
CA LEU A 33 -7.61 -2.40 -5.92
C LEU A 33 -6.08 -2.22 -6.02
N ASP A 34 -5.61 -0.97 -6.10
CA ASP A 34 -4.19 -0.63 -6.19
C ASP A 34 -3.41 -1.18 -4.98
N GLU A 35 -3.98 -1.06 -3.78
CA GLU A 35 -3.39 -1.60 -2.56
C GLU A 35 -3.24 -3.13 -2.64
N GLY A 36 -4.24 -3.83 -3.18
CA GLY A 36 -4.21 -5.26 -3.41
C GLY A 36 -3.09 -5.67 -4.36
N GLU A 37 -2.85 -4.92 -5.44
CA GLU A 37 -1.75 -5.17 -6.37
C GLU A 37 -0.38 -4.95 -5.71
N LEU A 38 -0.23 -3.86 -4.94
CA LEU A 38 0.98 -3.59 -4.17
C LEU A 38 1.29 -4.73 -3.18
N ARG A 39 0.26 -5.27 -2.51
CA ARG A 39 0.43 -6.43 -1.62
C ARG A 39 0.86 -7.69 -2.35
N LYS A 40 0.32 -7.96 -3.55
CA LYS A 40 0.76 -9.09 -4.39
C LYS A 40 2.23 -8.93 -4.75
N LYS A 41 2.65 -7.75 -5.19
CA LYS A 41 4.05 -7.44 -5.49
C LYS A 41 4.96 -7.62 -4.27
N ALA A 42 4.56 -7.12 -3.10
CA ALA A 42 5.32 -7.33 -1.86
C ALA A 42 5.48 -8.83 -1.51
N LYS A 43 4.46 -9.65 -1.75
CA LYS A 43 4.51 -11.10 -1.55
C LYS A 43 5.52 -11.76 -2.50
N GLU A 44 5.54 -11.37 -3.76
CA GLU A 44 6.51 -11.88 -4.74
C GLU A 44 7.95 -11.52 -4.35
N ILE A 45 8.19 -10.27 -3.93
CA ILE A 45 9.51 -9.85 -3.44
C ILE A 45 9.92 -10.67 -2.22
N ARG A 46 9.00 -10.86 -1.26
CA ARG A 46 9.26 -11.68 -0.06
C ARG A 46 9.67 -13.12 -0.42
N ASN A 47 9.06 -13.72 -1.44
CA ASN A 47 9.44 -15.05 -1.89
C ASN A 47 10.87 -15.06 -2.44
N ARG A 48 11.23 -14.07 -3.27
CA ARG A 48 12.62 -13.94 -3.79
C ARG A 48 13.64 -13.75 -2.67
N VAL A 49 13.31 -12.95 -1.65
CA VAL A 49 14.18 -12.77 -0.47
C VAL A 49 14.37 -14.10 0.26
N ALA A 50 13.29 -14.86 0.48
CA ALA A 50 13.39 -16.16 1.14
C ALA A 50 14.23 -17.18 0.35
N GLU A 51 14.11 -17.21 -0.97
CA GLU A 51 14.96 -18.03 -1.84
C GLU A 51 16.44 -17.62 -1.73
N ARG A 52 16.74 -16.32 -1.71
CA ARG A 52 18.11 -15.82 -1.54
C ARG A 52 18.68 -16.11 -0.15
N ASP A 53 17.88 -16.03 0.91
CA ASP A 53 18.32 -16.36 2.26
C ASP A 53 18.78 -17.83 2.35
N MET A 54 18.08 -18.75 1.67
CA MET A 54 18.51 -20.15 1.58
C MET A 54 19.86 -20.30 0.85
N LEU A 55 19.99 -19.65 -0.32
CA LEU A 55 21.23 -19.70 -1.12
C LEU A 55 22.41 -19.07 -0.38
N LEU A 56 22.19 -17.98 0.35
CA LEU A 56 23.22 -17.34 1.17
C LEU A 56 23.72 -18.29 2.26
N GLY A 57 22.81 -18.98 2.96
CA GLY A 57 23.20 -19.97 3.96
C GLY A 57 24.04 -21.11 3.38
N GLU A 58 23.72 -21.59 2.18
CA GLU A 58 24.54 -22.60 1.49
C GLU A 58 25.91 -22.07 1.07
N LEU A 59 25.97 -20.85 0.54
CA LEU A 59 27.22 -20.22 0.09
C LEU A 59 28.15 -19.84 1.24
N GLU A 60 27.63 -19.53 2.42
CA GLU A 60 28.42 -19.23 3.62
C GLU A 60 29.34 -20.40 4.00
N HIS A 61 28.90 -21.65 3.78
CA HIS A 61 29.73 -22.84 3.99
C HIS A 61 30.92 -22.93 3.02
N LEU A 62 30.86 -22.21 1.90
CA LEU A 62 31.87 -22.17 0.84
C LEU A 62 32.64 -20.84 0.83
N ALA A 63 32.44 -19.96 1.81
CA ALA A 63 32.99 -18.59 1.82
C ALA A 63 34.53 -18.52 1.78
N VAL A 64 35.22 -19.63 2.07
CA VAL A 64 36.66 -19.83 1.85
C VAL A 64 37.09 -19.63 0.40
N PHE A 65 36.18 -19.85 -0.56
CA PHE A 65 36.44 -19.59 -1.98
C PHE A 65 36.06 -18.15 -2.34
N ASP A 66 36.96 -17.44 -3.01
CA ASP A 66 36.75 -16.05 -3.45
C ASP A 66 35.49 -15.90 -4.32
N SER A 67 35.19 -16.91 -5.15
CA SER A 67 33.98 -16.96 -5.98
C SER A 67 32.70 -17.00 -5.15
N ALA A 68 32.66 -17.78 -4.06
CA ALA A 68 31.52 -17.85 -3.17
C ALA A 68 31.34 -16.52 -2.40
N SER A 69 32.44 -15.92 -1.93
CA SER A 69 32.44 -14.60 -1.32
C SER A 69 31.92 -13.51 -2.26
N GLN A 70 32.27 -13.57 -3.54
CA GLN A 70 31.74 -12.65 -4.55
C GLN A 70 30.23 -12.84 -4.76
N SER A 71 29.76 -14.09 -4.90
CA SER A 71 28.34 -14.39 -5.05
C SER A 71 27.51 -13.95 -3.84
N ILE A 72 28.01 -14.15 -2.61
CA ILE A 72 27.38 -13.65 -1.38
C ILE A 72 27.21 -12.12 -1.43
N CYS A 73 28.25 -11.40 -1.85
CA CYS A 73 28.21 -9.93 -1.97
C CYS A 73 27.18 -9.47 -3.00
N GLU A 74 27.09 -10.14 -4.15
CA GLU A 74 26.10 -9.84 -5.19
C GLU A 74 24.67 -10.14 -4.74
N LEU A 75 24.43 -11.29 -4.11
CA LEU A 75 23.12 -11.65 -3.57
C LEU A 75 22.67 -10.70 -2.45
N SER A 76 23.58 -10.29 -1.57
CA SER A 76 23.32 -9.33 -0.49
C SER A 76 22.89 -7.96 -1.03
N LYS A 77 23.49 -7.51 -2.14
CA LYS A 77 23.07 -6.27 -2.83
C LYS A 77 21.66 -6.37 -3.38
N LEU A 78 21.34 -7.48 -4.07
CA LEU A 78 20.00 -7.71 -4.61
C LEU A 78 18.95 -7.80 -3.50
N GLN A 79 19.28 -8.45 -2.38
CA GLN A 79 18.41 -8.54 -1.22
C GLN A 79 18.15 -7.16 -0.59
N THR A 80 19.17 -6.33 -0.48
CA THR A 80 19.02 -4.94 0.00
C THR A 80 18.09 -4.13 -0.91
N GLN A 81 18.19 -4.30 -2.23
CA GLN A 81 17.30 -3.65 -3.20
C GLN A 81 15.84 -4.11 -3.03
N ASP A 82 15.61 -5.43 -2.94
CA ASP A 82 14.28 -6.01 -2.75
C ASP A 82 13.65 -5.55 -1.41
N LEU A 83 14.42 -5.51 -0.32
CA LEU A 83 13.95 -5.01 0.98
C LEU A 83 13.60 -3.52 0.94
N THR A 84 14.39 -2.71 0.21
CA THR A 84 14.11 -1.29 0.00
C THR A 84 12.82 -1.09 -0.80
N GLU A 85 12.60 -1.93 -1.82
CA GLU A 85 11.36 -1.91 -2.61
C GLU A 85 10.14 -2.28 -1.75
N VAL A 86 10.24 -3.32 -0.92
CA VAL A 86 9.17 -3.71 0.02
C VAL A 86 8.86 -2.59 1.01
N ALA A 87 9.88 -1.91 1.54
CA ALA A 87 9.67 -0.79 2.45
C ALA A 87 8.90 0.37 1.77
N SER A 88 9.25 0.69 0.51
CA SER A 88 8.52 1.68 -0.29
C SER A 88 7.06 1.26 -0.55
N ILE A 89 6.84 -0.01 -0.88
CA ILE A 89 5.50 -0.58 -1.05
C ILE A 89 4.68 -0.44 0.24
N LEU A 90 5.26 -0.77 1.40
CA LEU A 90 4.58 -0.66 2.69
C LEU A 90 4.09 0.77 2.95
N VAL A 91 4.95 1.78 2.72
CA VAL A 91 4.59 3.19 2.86
C VAL A 91 3.43 3.56 1.94
N ASN A 92 3.44 3.08 0.69
CA ASN A 92 2.38 3.37 -0.28
C ASN A 92 1.05 2.69 0.11
N VAL A 93 1.10 1.44 0.59
CA VAL A 93 -0.06 0.73 1.11
C VAL A 93 -0.66 1.51 2.28
N MET A 94 0.16 1.93 3.26
CA MET A 94 -0.31 2.71 4.39
C MET A 94 -0.99 4.02 3.96
N LYS A 95 -0.39 4.77 3.01
CA LYS A 95 -0.99 5.99 2.47
C LYS A 95 -2.36 5.74 1.82
N LYS A 96 -2.48 4.69 1.01
CA LYS A 96 -3.74 4.31 0.36
C LYS A 96 -4.81 3.90 1.37
N GLN A 97 -4.44 3.12 2.38
CA GLN A 97 -5.35 2.71 3.45
C GLN A 97 -5.85 3.89 4.29
N THR A 98 -4.97 4.82 4.65
CA THR A 98 -5.36 6.05 5.35
C THR A 98 -6.35 6.86 4.52
N ARG A 99 -6.04 7.10 3.25
CA ARG A 99 -6.91 7.86 2.35
C ARG A 99 -8.28 7.18 2.16
N ALA A 100 -8.30 5.87 1.97
CA ALA A 100 -9.55 5.11 1.86
C ALA A 100 -10.41 5.24 3.13
N SER A 101 -9.77 5.16 4.31
CA SER A 101 -10.45 5.30 5.60
C SER A 101 -11.03 6.70 5.80
N GLU A 102 -10.29 7.75 5.43
CA GLU A 102 -10.78 9.13 5.46
C GLU A 102 -12.01 9.33 4.56
N LEU A 103 -11.95 8.82 3.33
CA LEU A 103 -13.06 8.91 2.37
C LEU A 103 -14.30 8.15 2.86
N LEU A 104 -14.12 6.96 3.44
CA LEU A 104 -15.23 6.22 4.06
C LEU A 104 -15.87 7.03 5.20
N GLY A 105 -15.08 7.68 6.04
CA GLY A 105 -15.58 8.57 7.08
C GLY A 105 -16.37 9.77 6.51
N VAL A 106 -15.88 10.39 5.43
CA VAL A 106 -16.62 11.46 4.73
C VAL A 106 -17.94 10.94 4.16
N ILE A 107 -17.94 9.76 3.53
CA ILE A 107 -19.16 9.13 3.00
C ILE A 107 -20.19 8.89 4.11
N GLU A 108 -19.77 8.37 5.27
CA GLU A 108 -20.66 8.16 6.41
C GLU A 108 -21.25 9.48 6.92
N ASN A 109 -20.46 10.54 6.96
CA ASN A 109 -20.93 11.86 7.38
C ASN A 109 -21.91 12.45 6.36
N LEU A 110 -21.64 12.33 5.06
CA LEU A 110 -22.57 12.75 4.01
C LEU A 110 -23.91 12.01 4.14
N LYS A 111 -23.90 10.70 4.36
CA LYS A 111 -25.13 9.89 4.54
C LYS A 111 -25.99 10.31 5.75
N LYS A 112 -25.40 10.97 6.75
CA LYS A 112 -26.10 11.47 7.94
C LYS A 112 -26.71 12.85 7.75
N LEU A 113 -26.39 13.55 6.66
CA LEU A 113 -26.96 14.86 6.37
C LEU A 113 -28.47 14.75 6.07
N PRO A 114 -29.30 15.68 6.54
CA PRO A 114 -30.71 15.70 6.22
C PRO A 114 -30.93 15.81 4.70
N TYR A 115 -31.98 15.15 4.21
CA TYR A 115 -32.47 15.28 2.82
C TYR A 115 -33.18 16.61 2.60
#